data_AF-V5HDF8-F1
#
_entry.id   AF-V5HDF8-F1
#
_cell.length_a   1.000
_cell.length_b   1.000
_cell.length_c   1.000
_cell.angle_alpha   90.00
_cell.angle_beta   90.00
_cell.angle_gamma   90.00
#
_symmetry.space_group_name_H-M   'P 1'
#
loop_
_entity.id
_entity.type
_entity.pdbx_description
1 polymer ?
#
loop_
_entity_poly.entity_id
_entity_poly.type
_entity_poly.pdbx_seq_one_letter_code
_entity_poly.pdbx_strand_id
1 'polypeptide(L)'
;TCGPRSLLRSAAYGAGLLVKQMLCQAMERNEAVARQTAGMVFYAVPHRGASLTDLSASLQLLLLPSVELQELRKDSPKLLEMHRKFELLVDRLKIPCLSFGECVQTVLGLRMGKVLVPKESADPGLGDFFLVNTSHLEICKFHQWSSLSYQLLLDFIEHSLASLGRTDSQANPATVCELGVEHCLMLDLC
;
A
#
# COMPACT_ATOMS: atom_id res chain seq x y z
N THR A 1 9.75 24.30 15.71
CA THR A 1 10.11 22.88 15.96
C THR A 1 8.97 22.04 15.43
N CYS A 2 9.27 21.07 14.57
CA CYS A 2 8.26 20.26 13.89
C CYS A 2 7.85 19.10 14.81
N GLY A 3 6.58 19.01 15.21
CA GLY A 3 6.06 17.89 16.02
C GLY A 3 6.13 16.55 15.27
N PRO A 4 5.95 15.40 15.96
CA PRO A 4 5.97 14.10 15.32
C PRO A 4 4.81 14.01 14.30
N ARG A 5 5.15 14.07 13.01
CA ARG A 5 4.17 13.96 11.92
C ARG A 5 3.98 12.49 11.58
N SER A 6 2.76 12.00 11.73
CA SER A 6 2.40 10.64 11.32
C SER A 6 2.06 10.60 9.84
N LEU A 7 2.55 9.59 9.14
CA LEU A 7 2.46 9.43 7.69
C LEU A 7 1.54 8.26 7.35
N LEU A 8 0.45 8.54 6.64
CA LEU A 8 -0.32 7.52 5.93
C LEU A 8 0.38 7.23 4.59
N ARG A 9 0.54 5.95 4.24
CA ARG A 9 1.20 5.55 2.99
C ARG A 9 0.23 4.77 2.11
N SER A 10 -0.17 5.37 0.98
CA SER A 10 -0.87 4.70 -0.12
C SER A 10 0.12 4.33 -1.21
N ALA A 11 0.03 3.11 -1.73
CA ALA A 11 0.94 2.68 -2.77
C ALA A 11 0.30 1.67 -3.74
N ALA A 12 0.54 1.91 -5.03
CA ALA A 12 0.09 1.06 -6.12
C ALA A 12 1.24 0.24 -6.72
N TYR A 13 0.93 -1.00 -7.13
CA TYR A 13 1.79 -1.92 -7.89
C TYR A 13 3.23 -2.05 -7.37
N GLY A 14 4.19 -1.34 -7.98
CA GLY A 14 5.62 -1.37 -7.63
C GLY A 14 5.98 -0.48 -6.43
N ALA A 15 5.27 0.64 -6.25
CA ALA A 15 5.44 1.48 -5.07
C ALA A 15 5.04 0.71 -3.80
N GLY A 16 4.08 -0.20 -3.89
CA GLY A 16 3.63 -1.01 -2.75
C GLY A 16 4.73 -1.86 -2.14
N LEU A 17 5.51 -2.54 -2.99
CA LEU A 17 6.65 -3.34 -2.55
C LEU A 17 7.81 -2.46 -2.05
N LEU A 18 8.05 -1.33 -2.72
CA LEU A 18 9.08 -0.38 -2.28
C LEU A 18 8.76 0.20 -0.90
N VAL A 19 7.50 0.58 -0.65
CA VAL A 19 7.07 1.09 0.66
C VAL A 19 7.19 0.02 1.75
N LYS A 20 6.83 -1.24 1.46
CA LYS A 20 7.09 -2.36 2.39
C LYS A 20 8.57 -2.48 2.72
N GLN A 21 9.44 -2.43 1.71
CA GLN A 21 10.88 -2.51 1.90
C GLN A 21 11.42 -1.33 2.72
N MET A 22 11.01 -0.10 2.40
CA MET A 22 11.39 1.09 3.16
C MET A 22 10.97 0.98 4.62
N LEU A 23 9.76 0.47 4.90
CA LEU A 23 9.27 0.31 6.26
C LEU A 23 10.03 -0.79 7.03
N CYS A 24 10.34 -1.92 6.37
CA CYS A 24 11.19 -2.96 6.95
C CYS A 24 12.60 -2.46 7.26
N GLN A 25 13.21 -1.69 6.34
CA GLN A 25 14.52 -1.09 6.56
C GLN A 25 14.49 -0.01 7.65
N ALA A 26 13.41 0.77 7.72
CA ALA A 26 13.21 1.74 8.78
C ALA A 26 13.17 1.04 10.15
N MET A 27 12.53 -0.12 10.28
CA MET A 27 12.59 -0.87 11.54
C MET A 27 14.00 -1.25 11.98
N GLU A 28 14.87 -1.62 11.04
CA GLU A 28 16.24 -2.03 11.35
C GLU A 28 17.16 -0.83 11.64
N ARG A 29 16.91 0.33 11.00
CA ARG A 29 17.83 1.49 11.04
C ARG A 29 17.33 2.68 11.83
N ASN A 30 16.03 2.93 11.82
CA ASN A 30 15.38 4.07 12.47
C ASN A 30 13.88 3.78 12.75
N GLU A 31 13.62 3.13 13.88
CA GLU A 31 12.28 2.71 14.29
C GLU A 31 11.29 3.88 14.40
N ALA A 32 11.76 5.13 14.58
CA ALA A 32 10.89 6.30 14.67
C ALA A 32 10.05 6.51 13.40
N VAL A 33 10.61 6.22 12.21
CA VAL A 33 9.88 6.34 10.93
C VAL A 33 8.78 5.29 10.83
N ALA A 34 9.04 4.08 11.34
CA ALA A 34 8.03 3.02 11.36
C ALA A 34 6.90 3.34 12.35
N ARG A 35 7.23 3.88 13.52
CA ARG A 35 6.26 4.31 14.54
C ARG A 35 5.39 5.50 14.12
N GLN A 36 5.89 6.33 13.20
CA GLN A 36 5.12 7.41 12.61
C GLN A 36 4.15 6.92 11.51
N THR A 37 4.15 5.64 11.14
CA THR A 37 3.25 5.15 10.09
C THR A 37 1.84 4.96 10.65
N ALA A 38 0.90 5.76 10.17
CA ALA A 38 -0.50 5.78 10.62
C ALA A 38 -1.31 4.57 10.13
N GLY A 39 -0.93 4.05 8.97
CA GLY A 39 -1.64 3.00 8.27
C GLY A 39 -1.03 2.77 6.89
N MET A 40 -1.40 1.66 6.28
CA MET A 40 -0.91 1.22 4.98
C MET A 40 -2.07 0.90 4.05
N VAL A 41 -2.06 1.46 2.84
CA VAL A 41 -3.05 1.12 1.81
C VAL A 41 -2.37 0.57 0.57
N PHE A 42 -2.83 -0.60 0.10
CA PHE A 42 -2.27 -1.28 -1.07
C PHE A 42 -3.31 -1.48 -2.17
N TYR A 43 -2.89 -1.23 -3.41
CA TYR A 43 -3.72 -1.45 -4.60
C TYR A 43 -3.03 -2.40 -5.58
N ALA A 44 -3.62 -3.58 -5.79
CA ALA A 44 -3.16 -4.63 -6.70
C ALA A 44 -1.65 -4.91 -6.60
N VAL A 45 -1.15 -5.07 -5.36
CA VAL A 45 0.27 -5.30 -5.08
C VAL A 45 0.52 -6.81 -4.95
N PRO A 46 1.45 -7.41 -5.70
CA PRO A 46 1.79 -8.83 -5.56
C PRO A 46 2.65 -9.04 -4.30
N HIS A 47 2.02 -9.17 -3.14
CA HIS A 47 2.65 -9.04 -1.82
C HIS A 47 3.72 -10.09 -1.52
N ARG A 48 3.61 -11.28 -2.11
CA ARG A 48 4.56 -12.39 -1.99
C ARG A 48 5.52 -12.47 -3.19
N GLY A 49 5.47 -11.48 -4.08
CA GLY A 49 6.07 -11.51 -5.41
C GLY A 49 5.14 -12.11 -6.46
N ALA A 50 5.59 -12.06 -7.72
CA ALA A 50 4.93 -12.67 -8.86
C ALA A 50 5.83 -13.76 -9.46
N SER A 51 5.27 -14.94 -9.74
CA SER A 51 6.00 -15.98 -10.48
C SER A 51 6.33 -15.47 -11.89
N LEU A 52 7.53 -15.73 -12.43
CA LEU A 52 7.87 -15.40 -13.83
C LEU A 52 6.91 -16.05 -14.84
N THR A 53 6.21 -17.12 -14.45
CA THR A 53 5.15 -17.76 -15.25
C THR A 53 3.81 -17.02 -15.18
N ASP A 54 3.56 -16.28 -14.09
CA ASP A 54 2.31 -15.54 -13.86
C ASP A 54 2.44 -14.05 -14.22
N LEU A 55 3.68 -13.54 -14.17
CA LEU A 55 4.11 -12.24 -14.63
C LEU A 55 4.04 -12.18 -16.14
N SER A 56 2.82 -11.96 -16.64
CA SER A 56 2.58 -11.63 -18.04
C SER A 56 3.56 -10.54 -18.50
N ALA A 57 4.05 -10.60 -19.74
CA ALA A 57 4.96 -9.59 -20.31
C ALA A 57 4.43 -8.15 -20.11
N SER A 58 3.11 -8.03 -20.12
CA SER A 58 2.28 -6.92 -19.65
C SER A 58 2.61 -6.33 -18.28
N LEU A 59 2.78 -7.18 -17.26
CA LEU A 59 3.12 -6.75 -15.90
C LEU A 59 4.60 -6.34 -15.82
N GLN A 60 5.47 -6.97 -16.61
CA GLN A 60 6.87 -6.54 -16.76
C GLN A 60 6.98 -5.14 -17.39
N LEU A 61 6.04 -4.80 -18.30
CA LEU A 61 5.97 -3.48 -18.92
C LEU A 61 5.46 -2.39 -17.96
N LEU A 62 4.51 -2.71 -17.09
CA LEU A 62 3.98 -1.80 -16.07
C LEU A 62 4.96 -1.60 -14.89
N LEU A 63 5.72 -2.63 -14.54
CA LEU A 63 6.75 -2.61 -13.51
C LEU A 63 8.08 -2.03 -14.02
N LEU A 64 8.07 -0.84 -14.64
CA LEU A 64 9.26 -0.19 -15.23
C LEU A 64 10.59 -0.52 -14.49
N PRO A 65 11.68 -0.81 -15.23
CA PRO A 65 12.83 -1.54 -14.72
C PRO A 65 13.77 -0.61 -13.95
N SER A 66 13.42 -0.21 -12.72
CA SER A 66 14.46 0.22 -11.79
C SER A 66 15.31 -1.01 -11.45
N VAL A 67 16.62 -0.85 -11.29
CA VAL A 67 17.53 -1.97 -10.98
C VAL A 67 17.12 -2.65 -9.67
N GLU A 68 16.54 -1.89 -8.73
CA GLU A 68 15.93 -2.44 -7.51
C GLU A 68 14.70 -3.32 -7.80
N LEU A 69 13.95 -3.02 -8.86
CA LEU A 69 12.78 -3.79 -9.27
C LEU A 69 13.14 -5.11 -9.96
N GLN A 70 14.31 -5.20 -10.59
CA GLN A 70 14.82 -6.46 -11.15
C GLN A 70 15.20 -7.49 -10.08
N GLU A 71 15.41 -7.07 -8.83
CA GLU A 71 15.61 -7.98 -7.69
C GLU A 71 14.28 -8.56 -7.17
N LEU A 72 13.13 -7.99 -7.54
CA LEU A 72 11.78 -8.51 -7.23
C LEU A 72 11.36 -9.66 -8.17
N ARG A 73 12.32 -10.48 -8.63
CA ARG A 73 12.05 -11.70 -9.40
C ARG A 73 11.45 -12.76 -8.47
N LYS A 74 10.46 -13.50 -9.00
CA LYS A 74 9.77 -14.69 -8.42
C LYS A 74 10.50 -15.36 -7.26
N ASP A 75 9.75 -15.67 -6.19
CA ASP A 75 10.19 -16.55 -5.08
C ASP A 75 11.60 -16.27 -4.61
N SER A 76 12.09 -15.04 -4.84
CA SER A 76 13.33 -14.60 -4.28
C SER A 76 13.09 -14.74 -2.78
N PRO A 77 13.90 -15.56 -2.09
CA PRO A 77 13.78 -15.72 -0.64
C PRO A 77 13.66 -14.36 0.04
N LYS A 78 14.29 -13.33 -0.55
CA LYS A 78 14.22 -11.92 -0.19
C LYS A 78 12.80 -11.32 -0.16
N LEU A 79 11.91 -11.59 -1.11
CA LEU A 79 10.55 -11.02 -1.10
C LEU A 79 9.64 -11.69 -0.09
N LEU A 80 9.74 -13.02 0.00
CA LEU A 80 8.99 -13.76 1.01
C LEU A 80 9.49 -13.43 2.41
N GLU A 81 10.81 -13.28 2.59
CA GLU A 81 11.41 -12.79 3.83
C GLU A 81 10.98 -11.36 4.13
N MET A 82 11.00 -10.45 3.15
CA MET A 82 10.51 -9.09 3.32
C MET A 82 9.03 -9.07 3.73
N HIS A 83 8.20 -9.91 3.11
CA HIS A 83 6.79 -10.00 3.48
C HIS A 83 6.61 -10.50 4.91
N ARG A 84 7.37 -11.52 5.33
CA ARG A 84 7.37 -12.02 6.72
C ARG A 84 7.85 -10.95 7.71
N LYS A 85 8.91 -10.21 7.37
CA LYS A 85 9.38 -9.06 8.19
C LYS A 85 8.30 -7.99 8.30
N PHE A 86 7.61 -7.72 7.20
CA PHE A 86 6.49 -6.77 7.16
C PHE A 86 5.31 -7.25 8.02
N GLU A 87 4.94 -8.53 7.98
CA GLU A 87 3.90 -9.11 8.84
C GLU A 87 4.24 -8.93 10.32
N LEU A 88 5.47 -9.27 10.72
CA LEU A 88 5.94 -9.10 12.10
C LEU A 88 5.95 -7.63 12.54
N LEU A 89 6.35 -6.74 11.64
CA LEU A 89 6.37 -5.30 11.89
C LEU A 89 4.96 -4.75 12.10
N VAL A 90 4.04 -5.06 11.19
CA VAL A 90 2.64 -4.63 11.25
C VAL A 90 1.99 -5.15 12.52
N ASP A 91 2.23 -6.41 12.88
CA ASP A 91 1.69 -6.98 14.13
C ASP A 91 2.31 -6.33 15.37
N ARG A 92 3.62 -6.08 15.38
CA ARG A 92 4.32 -5.44 16.50
C ARG A 92 3.88 -4.01 16.74
N LEU A 93 3.76 -3.22 15.67
CA LEU A 93 3.41 -1.79 15.73
C LEU A 93 1.90 -1.54 15.63
N LYS A 94 1.11 -2.58 15.41
CA LYS A 94 -0.36 -2.51 15.22
C LYS A 94 -0.74 -1.51 14.12
N ILE A 95 0.01 -1.53 13.01
CA ILE A 95 -0.24 -0.64 11.88
C ILE A 95 -1.47 -1.16 11.13
N PRO A 96 -2.58 -0.39 11.04
CA PRO A 96 -3.74 -0.81 10.28
C PRO A 96 -3.37 -0.93 8.80
N CYS A 97 -3.94 -1.92 8.11
CA CYS A 97 -3.68 -2.17 6.70
C CYS A 97 -5.00 -2.37 5.96
N LEU A 98 -5.10 -1.78 4.77
CA LEU A 98 -6.21 -1.93 3.84
C LEU A 98 -5.66 -2.28 2.46
N SER A 99 -6.19 -3.34 1.86
CA SER A 99 -5.73 -3.82 0.55
C SER A 99 -6.89 -4.00 -0.42
N PHE A 100 -6.65 -3.63 -1.67
CA PHE A 100 -7.60 -3.79 -2.77
C PHE A 100 -7.01 -4.68 -3.86
N GLY A 101 -7.76 -5.71 -4.27
CA GLY A 101 -7.47 -6.55 -5.42
C GLY A 101 -8.40 -6.28 -6.59
N GLU A 102 -7.91 -6.53 -7.79
CA GLU A 102 -8.67 -6.38 -9.04
C GLU A 102 -9.47 -7.65 -9.38
N CYS A 103 -10.50 -7.50 -10.21
CA CYS A 103 -11.31 -8.61 -10.72
C CYS A 103 -11.57 -8.55 -12.22
N VAL A 104 -11.37 -7.39 -12.85
CA VAL A 104 -11.59 -7.22 -14.29
C VAL A 104 -10.27 -7.44 -15.01
N GLN A 105 -10.33 -8.18 -16.12
CA GLN A 105 -9.17 -8.40 -16.96
C GLN A 105 -8.68 -7.08 -17.57
N THR A 106 -7.38 -6.84 -17.51
CA THR A 106 -6.75 -5.75 -18.26
C THR A 106 -6.44 -6.27 -19.66
N VAL A 107 -6.99 -5.62 -20.68
CA VAL A 107 -6.72 -5.96 -22.08
C VAL A 107 -5.42 -5.28 -22.50
N LEU A 108 -4.44 -6.07 -22.93
CA LEU A 108 -3.11 -5.57 -23.31
C LEU A 108 -2.74 -6.12 -24.69
N GLY A 109 -2.38 -5.22 -25.62
CA GLY A 109 -1.91 -5.58 -26.97
C GLY A 109 -2.98 -6.29 -27.82
N LEU A 110 -2.63 -7.46 -28.38
CA LEU A 110 -3.39 -8.27 -29.35
C LEU A 110 -4.72 -8.87 -28.81
N ARG A 111 -5.54 -8.08 -28.10
CA ARG A 111 -6.86 -8.45 -27.54
C ARG A 111 -6.84 -9.58 -26.51
N MET A 112 -5.69 -9.86 -25.89
CA MET A 112 -5.61 -10.80 -24.78
C MET A 112 -5.85 -10.06 -23.46
N GLY A 113 -6.89 -10.47 -22.73
CA GLY A 113 -7.22 -9.98 -21.41
C GLY A 113 -6.70 -10.91 -20.31
N LYS A 114 -6.08 -10.36 -19.27
CA LYS A 114 -5.73 -11.11 -18.06
C LYS A 114 -5.90 -10.25 -16.82
N VAL A 115 -6.31 -10.87 -15.71
CA VAL A 115 -6.09 -10.31 -14.38
C VAL A 115 -4.57 -10.34 -14.13
N LEU A 116 -3.99 -9.17 -13.95
CA LEU A 116 -2.55 -8.97 -13.82
C LEU A 116 -2.06 -9.47 -12.46
N VAL A 117 -2.74 -9.11 -11.38
CA VAL A 117 -2.42 -9.56 -10.02
C VAL A 117 -3.61 -10.36 -9.48
N PRO A 118 -3.54 -11.71 -9.53
CA PRO A 118 -4.57 -12.58 -8.99
C PRO A 118 -4.80 -12.31 -7.50
N LYS A 119 -6.01 -12.63 -7.02
CA LYS A 119 -6.43 -12.45 -5.63
C LYS A 119 -5.41 -12.99 -4.64
N GLU A 120 -4.88 -14.18 -4.88
CA GLU A 120 -3.95 -14.89 -3.99
C GLU A 120 -2.61 -14.15 -3.84
N SER A 121 -2.26 -13.34 -4.84
CA SER A 121 -1.07 -12.48 -4.83
C SER A 121 -1.37 -11.09 -4.26
N ALA A 122 -2.57 -10.56 -4.53
CA ALA A 122 -3.04 -9.25 -4.06
C ALA A 122 -3.42 -9.21 -2.58
N ASP A 123 -3.79 -10.35 -1.99
CA ASP A 123 -4.15 -10.47 -0.58
C ASP A 123 -2.90 -10.65 0.28
N PRO A 124 -2.53 -9.69 1.16
CA PRO A 124 -1.35 -9.82 2.00
C PRO A 124 -1.58 -10.78 3.19
N GLY A 125 -2.80 -11.23 3.46
CA GLY A 125 -3.12 -12.04 4.64
C GLY A 125 -3.10 -11.27 5.96
N LEU A 126 -3.15 -9.93 5.90
CA LEU A 126 -3.14 -9.02 7.05
C LEU A 126 -4.04 -7.80 6.76
N GLY A 127 -4.67 -7.28 7.81
CA GLY A 127 -5.64 -6.19 7.66
C GLY A 127 -6.86 -6.58 6.83
N ASP A 128 -7.58 -5.58 6.34
CA ASP A 128 -8.76 -5.79 5.51
C ASP A 128 -8.38 -5.90 4.04
N PHE A 129 -9.00 -6.85 3.32
CA PHE A 129 -8.78 -7.07 1.90
C PHE A 129 -10.11 -7.13 1.14
N PHE A 130 -10.22 -6.32 0.08
CA PHE A 130 -11.41 -6.23 -0.75
C PHE A 130 -11.10 -6.44 -2.22
N LEU A 131 -11.93 -7.24 -2.88
CA LEU A 131 -11.94 -7.34 -4.34
C LEU A 131 -12.84 -6.26 -4.93
N VAL A 132 -12.30 -5.50 -5.87
CA VAL A 132 -12.99 -4.38 -6.53
C VAL A 132 -13.22 -4.73 -8.00
N ASN A 133 -14.42 -4.47 -8.49
CA ASN A 133 -14.80 -4.73 -9.89
C ASN A 133 -14.19 -3.69 -10.85
N THR A 134 -12.86 -3.73 -10.96
CA THR A 134 -12.05 -2.82 -11.75
C THR A 134 -10.85 -3.57 -12.32
N SER A 135 -10.26 -2.99 -13.37
CA SER A 135 -9.05 -3.52 -14.01
C SER A 135 -7.81 -2.99 -13.30
N HIS A 136 -6.65 -3.54 -13.62
CA HIS A 136 -5.38 -3.10 -13.04
C HIS A 136 -5.20 -1.61 -13.22
N LEU A 137 -5.34 -1.11 -14.45
CA LEU A 137 -5.09 0.30 -14.76
C LEU A 137 -6.03 1.29 -14.07
N GLU A 138 -7.18 0.79 -13.59
CA GLU A 138 -8.28 1.60 -13.07
C GLU A 138 -8.48 1.40 -11.56
N ILE A 139 -7.75 0.49 -10.89
CA ILE A 139 -7.99 0.17 -9.48
C ILE A 139 -7.70 1.34 -8.53
N CYS A 140 -6.81 2.24 -8.93
CA CYS A 140 -6.48 3.44 -8.17
C CYS A 140 -7.35 4.66 -8.57
N LYS A 141 -8.22 4.52 -9.57
CA LYS A 141 -9.04 5.62 -10.08
C LYS A 141 -10.46 5.54 -9.55
N PHE A 142 -10.82 6.51 -8.73
CA PHE A 142 -12.16 6.63 -8.19
C PHE A 142 -13.06 7.34 -9.21
N HIS A 143 -13.95 6.57 -9.85
CA HIS A 143 -14.89 7.10 -10.84
C HIS A 143 -16.02 7.92 -10.20
N GLN A 144 -16.34 7.60 -8.93
CA GLN A 144 -17.37 8.25 -8.16
C GLN A 144 -17.05 8.19 -6.67
N TRP A 145 -17.41 9.24 -5.93
CA TRP A 145 -17.29 9.34 -4.47
C TRP A 145 -18.15 8.31 -3.72
N SER A 146 -19.16 7.75 -4.38
CA SER A 146 -19.99 6.66 -3.86
C SER A 146 -19.40 5.27 -4.11
N SER A 147 -18.21 5.17 -4.73
CA SER A 147 -17.59 3.87 -4.99
C SER A 147 -17.13 3.22 -3.69
N LEU A 148 -17.31 1.90 -3.60
CA LEU A 148 -16.97 1.14 -2.40
C LEU A 148 -15.49 1.32 -2.00
N SER A 149 -14.57 1.26 -2.97
CA SER A 149 -13.14 1.43 -2.70
C SER A 149 -12.81 2.81 -2.16
N TYR A 150 -13.50 3.86 -2.64
CA TYR A 150 -13.32 5.21 -2.14
C TYR A 150 -13.87 5.38 -0.72
N GLN A 151 -15.07 4.85 -0.44
CA GLN A 151 -15.66 4.90 0.90
C GLN A 151 -14.81 4.14 1.92
N LEU A 152 -14.36 2.93 1.59
CA LEU A 152 -13.46 2.15 2.44
C LEU A 152 -12.13 2.86 2.68
N LEU A 153 -11.58 3.55 1.67
CA LEU A 153 -10.39 4.36 1.82
C LEU A 153 -10.63 5.52 2.80
N LEU A 154 -11.70 6.28 2.62
CA LEU A 154 -12.05 7.40 3.51
C LEU A 154 -12.22 6.94 4.94
N ASP A 155 -13.02 5.89 5.16
CA ASP A 155 -13.23 5.31 6.48
C ASP A 155 -11.89 4.90 7.09
N PHE A 156 -11.02 4.24 6.33
CA PHE A 156 -9.70 3.84 6.80
C PHE A 156 -8.82 5.03 7.18
N ILE A 157 -8.81 6.10 6.39
CA ILE A 157 -8.07 7.33 6.67
C ILE A 157 -8.55 7.94 7.97
N GLU A 158 -9.87 8.13 8.12
CA GLU A 158 -10.48 8.75 9.30
C GLU A 158 -10.16 7.95 10.56
N HIS A 159 -10.30 6.62 10.53
CA HIS A 159 -9.99 5.76 11.67
C HIS A 159 -8.48 5.77 12.00
N SER A 160 -7.62 5.74 10.98
CA SER A 160 -6.17 5.78 11.17
C SER A 160 -5.74 7.09 11.84
N LEU A 161 -6.27 8.23 11.39
CA LEU A 161 -5.98 9.54 11.98
C LEU A 161 -6.57 9.71 13.38
N ALA A 162 -7.80 9.24 13.63
CA ALA A 162 -8.42 9.30 14.95
C ALA A 162 -7.63 8.48 15.99
N SER A 163 -7.02 7.36 15.58
CA SER A 163 -6.19 6.53 16.45
C SER A 163 -4.93 7.25 16.93
N LEU A 164 -4.40 8.17 16.12
CA LEU A 164 -3.21 8.99 16.43
C LEU A 164 -3.53 10.16 17.36
N GLY A 165 -4.71 10.77 17.24
CA GLY A 165 -5.11 11.88 18.12
C GLY A 165 -5.28 11.48 19.59
N ARG A 166 -5.47 10.18 19.88
CA ARG A 166 -5.59 9.67 21.26
C ARG A 166 -4.26 9.55 21.99
N THR A 167 -3.13 9.43 21.28
CA THR A 167 -1.80 9.37 21.91
C THR A 167 -1.25 10.72 22.33
N ASP A 168 -1.80 11.83 21.81
CA ASP A 168 -1.32 13.20 22.09
C ASP A 168 -2.11 13.93 23.19
N SER A 169 -3.20 13.35 23.70
CA SER A 169 -4.08 13.98 24.70
C SER A 169 -3.52 14.02 26.13
N GLN A 170 -2.21 13.83 26.31
CA GLN A 170 -1.50 14.21 27.54
C GLN A 170 -0.73 15.53 27.41
N ALA A 171 -0.95 16.29 26.33
CA ALA A 171 -0.44 17.66 26.16
C ALA A 171 -1.58 18.69 25.93
N ASN A 172 -1.48 19.79 26.68
CA ASN A 172 -2.35 20.98 26.83
C ASN A 172 -3.18 21.42 25.58
N PRO A 173 -4.47 21.83 25.72
CA PRO A 173 -5.42 22.00 24.60
C PRO A 173 -5.32 23.33 23.82
N ALA A 174 -4.13 23.92 23.67
CA ALA A 174 -3.96 25.22 23.01
C ALA A 174 -3.49 25.17 21.54
N THR A 175 -3.27 23.98 20.95
CA THR A 175 -2.66 23.85 19.61
C THR A 175 -3.58 23.19 18.57
N VAL A 176 -4.89 23.12 18.84
CA VAL A 176 -5.87 22.56 17.90
C VAL A 176 -6.37 23.65 16.97
N CYS A 177 -5.47 24.27 16.21
CA CYS A 177 -5.81 25.10 15.05
C CYS A 177 -4.60 25.05 14.09
N GLU A 178 -4.86 24.72 12.83
CA GLU A 178 -3.90 24.59 11.72
C GLU A 178 -3.02 23.32 11.72
N LEU A 179 -3.60 22.18 11.32
CA LEU A 179 -2.82 21.05 10.82
C LEU A 179 -3.29 20.68 9.41
N GLY A 180 -2.61 21.30 8.45
CA GLY A 180 -2.78 21.12 7.02
C GLY A 180 -2.51 19.70 6.55
N VAL A 181 -3.25 19.32 5.52
CA VAL A 181 -3.21 18.07 4.76
C VAL A 181 -1.98 18.01 3.82
N GLU A 182 -0.84 18.53 4.29
CA GLU A 182 0.32 18.85 3.45
C GLU A 182 1.36 17.72 3.47
N HIS A 183 0.97 16.49 3.13
CA HIS A 183 1.85 15.47 2.53
C HIS A 183 1.10 14.15 2.22
N CYS A 184 0.05 14.23 1.41
CA CYS A 184 -0.44 13.04 0.72
C CYS A 184 0.50 12.75 -0.47
N LEU A 185 1.68 12.17 -0.23
CA LEU A 185 2.49 11.67 -1.35
C LEU A 185 1.71 10.51 -1.98
N MET A 186 1.25 10.70 -3.22
CA MET A 186 0.59 9.73 -4.11
C MET A 186 -0.96 9.71 -4.15
N LEU A 187 -1.64 10.84 -4.15
CA LEU A 187 -2.95 10.91 -4.84
C LEU A 187 -2.88 11.65 -6.20
N ASP A 188 -1.85 12.46 -6.44
CA ASP A 188 -1.72 13.25 -7.69
C ASP A 188 -1.01 12.52 -8.85
N LEU A 189 -0.87 11.19 -8.80
CA LEU A 189 -0.13 10.41 -9.83
C LEU A 189 -0.92 9.24 -10.44
N CYS A 190 -2.26 9.29 -10.39
CA CYS A 190 -3.14 8.38 -11.13
C CYS A 190 -4.01 9.11 -12.15
#